data_AF-A0A3D5NDT8-F1
#
_entry.id   AF-A0A3D5NDT8-F1
#
_cell.length_a   1.000
_cell.length_b   1.000
_cell.length_c   1.000
_cell.angle_alpha   90.00
_cell.angle_beta   90.00
_cell.angle_gamma   90.00
#
_symmetry.space_group_name_H-M   'P 1'
#
loop_
_entity.id
_entity.type
_entity.pdbx_description
1 polymer ?
#
loop_
_entity_poly.entity_id
_entity_poly.type
_entity_poly.pdbx_seq_one_letter_code
_entity_poly.pdbx_strand_id
1 'polypeptide(L)'
;ERHDISNAQYLQDILVRYRSQGFKIAIDDYGSGFAQLRAIYECEPDIIKIDRFFIDGIDRDRRKELFVTQINAFAHMIAAQVVAEGVETREEFLCCRRLGCDLVQGFFLAHPSIELPEQTDTIKIAADLAADNRRQTERDDDVVRSYLLDTPALPSDINPVDILTYFQHNPDISLVPVVNQNGEPLGVVRDSEFKSFIYTPFGRELLQNPANRTNIKRFLRRCPVADIRTSLSELLETFVNTKAIDGVILTENGRYLGVLDQSALLHAVNERNTLNARDENPLTRLPGNSAIYRYAANALSNTRKRRFAVYFDFDNFKPFNDRYGFRQGDRAILLFKDILGKVLSQNDWFVGHIGGDDFFAYVQSIDFEEAVAAVKRVQSMFDEQIKSFYDAETREAGYLTGKGRDGIEARFDLMSVSAAMVRIPPERSDITLDHISIAAAKLKATAKSSPTRFASACYEMPGTSDEIAHIPA
;
A
#
# COMPACT_ATOMS: atom_id res chain seq x y z
N GLU A 1 13.84 -34.54 -1.05
CA GLU A 1 14.99 -34.61 -1.99
C GLU A 1 16.06 -35.68 -1.71
N ARG A 2 15.91 -36.59 -0.72
CA ARG A 2 16.92 -37.65 -0.46
C ARG A 2 16.74 -38.94 -1.28
N HIS A 3 15.73 -38.99 -2.15
CA HIS A 3 15.37 -40.19 -2.89
C HIS A 3 15.43 -39.91 -4.39
N ASP A 4 16.29 -40.66 -5.08
CA ASP A 4 16.43 -40.65 -6.52
C ASP A 4 15.10 -41.05 -7.18
N ILE A 5 14.56 -40.18 -8.03
CA ILE A 5 13.36 -40.47 -8.83
C ILE A 5 13.82 -41.29 -10.03
N SER A 6 14.24 -42.52 -9.77
CA SER A 6 14.78 -43.42 -10.79
C SER A 6 13.70 -43.91 -11.78
N ASN A 7 12.42 -43.72 -11.46
CA ASN A 7 11.29 -44.06 -12.32
C ASN A 7 10.22 -42.95 -12.31
N ALA A 8 10.34 -42.01 -13.24
CA ALA A 8 9.42 -40.88 -13.40
C ALA A 8 7.97 -41.34 -13.66
N GLN A 9 7.76 -42.42 -14.40
CA GLN A 9 6.41 -42.94 -14.68
C GLN A 9 5.73 -43.44 -13.39
N TYR A 10 6.46 -44.15 -12.54
CA TYR A 10 5.94 -44.62 -11.27
C TYR A 10 5.59 -43.47 -10.33
N LEU A 11 6.42 -42.41 -10.29
CA LEU A 11 6.10 -41.19 -9.53
C LEU A 11 4.83 -40.52 -10.07
N GLN A 12 4.68 -40.38 -11.38
CA GLN A 12 3.47 -39.82 -11.99
C GLN A 12 2.21 -40.60 -11.58
N ASP A 13 2.26 -41.93 -11.65
CA ASP A 13 1.13 -42.77 -11.28
C ASP A 13 0.74 -42.60 -9.80
N ILE A 14 1.74 -42.45 -8.91
CA ILE A 14 1.51 -42.13 -7.50
C ILE A 14 0.85 -40.76 -7.35
N LEU A 15 1.40 -39.73 -7.97
CA LEU A 15 0.91 -38.36 -7.86
C LEU A 15 -0.53 -38.25 -8.38
N VAL A 16 -0.82 -38.83 -9.55
CA VAL A 16 -2.18 -38.89 -10.13
C VAL A 16 -3.14 -39.59 -9.17
N ARG A 17 -2.71 -40.71 -8.56
CA ARG A 17 -3.54 -41.44 -7.59
C ARG A 17 -3.86 -40.61 -6.35
N TYR A 18 -2.88 -39.89 -5.78
CA TYR A 18 -3.14 -39.05 -4.60
C TYR A 18 -3.96 -37.80 -4.96
N ARG A 19 -3.70 -37.16 -6.10
CA ARG A 19 -4.52 -36.04 -6.59
C ARG A 19 -5.98 -36.45 -6.82
N SER A 20 -6.23 -37.64 -7.34
CA SER A 20 -7.61 -38.12 -7.54
C SER A 20 -8.39 -38.27 -6.24
N GLN A 21 -7.69 -38.48 -5.10
CA GLN A 21 -8.24 -38.52 -3.75
C GLN A 21 -8.34 -37.13 -3.08
N GLY A 22 -7.86 -36.06 -3.72
CA GLY A 22 -7.94 -34.69 -3.21
C GLY A 22 -6.73 -34.21 -2.42
N PHE A 23 -5.63 -34.98 -2.38
CA PHE A 23 -4.39 -34.52 -1.75
C PHE A 23 -3.72 -33.43 -2.60
N LYS A 24 -3.15 -32.43 -1.92
CA LYS A 24 -2.23 -31.44 -2.51
C LYS A 24 -0.80 -31.98 -2.49
N ILE A 25 0.01 -31.57 -3.46
CA ILE A 25 1.42 -31.95 -3.58
C ILE A 25 2.30 -30.75 -3.25
N ALA A 26 3.27 -30.95 -2.35
CA ALA A 26 4.25 -29.94 -1.99
C ALA A 26 5.67 -30.37 -2.43
N ILE A 27 6.46 -29.43 -2.93
CA ILE A 27 7.91 -29.58 -3.02
C ILE A 27 8.53 -28.93 -1.78
N ASP A 28 9.30 -29.73 -1.07
CA ASP A 28 10.01 -29.30 0.14
C ASP A 28 11.46 -28.91 -0.16
N ASP A 29 12.06 -28.07 0.68
CA ASP A 29 13.47 -27.60 0.58
C ASP A 29 13.84 -26.97 -0.77
N TYR A 30 12.92 -26.21 -1.38
CA TYR A 30 13.19 -25.55 -2.65
C TYR A 30 14.26 -24.47 -2.50
N GLY A 31 15.36 -24.65 -3.25
CA GLY A 31 16.52 -23.79 -3.34
C GLY A 31 17.85 -24.43 -2.92
N SER A 32 17.85 -25.53 -2.16
CA SER A 32 19.08 -26.14 -1.60
C SER A 32 19.62 -27.38 -2.36
N GLY A 33 19.07 -27.70 -3.55
CA GLY A 33 19.38 -28.91 -4.33
C GLY A 33 19.51 -28.72 -5.86
N PHE A 34 20.02 -29.74 -6.56
CA PHE A 34 20.47 -29.65 -7.97
C PHE A 34 19.41 -29.95 -9.05
N ALA A 35 18.23 -30.49 -8.70
CA ALA A 35 17.24 -31.01 -9.68
C ALA A 35 15.82 -30.43 -9.55
N GLN A 36 15.70 -29.23 -8.97
CA GLN A 36 14.42 -28.71 -8.48
C GLN A 36 13.46 -28.22 -9.56
N LEU A 37 13.98 -27.64 -10.65
CA LEU A 37 13.16 -27.27 -11.81
C LEU A 37 12.53 -28.48 -12.50
N ARG A 38 13.25 -29.62 -12.52
CA ARG A 38 12.72 -30.87 -13.06
C ARG A 38 11.62 -31.43 -12.15
N ALA A 39 11.81 -31.38 -10.83
CA ALA A 39 10.79 -31.80 -9.87
C ALA A 39 9.51 -30.96 -10.00
N ILE A 40 9.60 -29.66 -10.24
CA ILE A 40 8.44 -28.81 -10.54
C ILE A 40 7.73 -29.28 -11.80
N TYR A 41 8.48 -29.48 -12.89
CA TYR A 41 7.92 -29.87 -14.18
C TYR A 41 7.21 -31.23 -14.11
N GLU A 42 7.80 -32.19 -13.41
CA GLU A 42 7.21 -33.52 -13.27
C GLU A 42 6.05 -33.52 -12.24
N CYS A 43 6.18 -32.84 -11.09
CA CYS A 43 5.18 -32.98 -10.03
C CYS A 43 3.97 -32.03 -10.14
N GLU A 44 4.08 -30.95 -10.92
CA GLU A 44 3.08 -29.87 -11.04
C GLU A 44 2.55 -29.40 -9.67
N PRO A 45 3.43 -29.04 -8.71
CA PRO A 45 3.05 -28.93 -7.30
C PRO A 45 1.94 -27.91 -7.06
N ASP A 46 1.18 -28.13 -5.99
CA ASP A 46 0.25 -27.15 -5.44
C ASP A 46 0.95 -26.21 -4.46
N ILE A 47 2.07 -26.63 -3.87
CA ILE A 47 2.84 -25.89 -2.86
C ILE A 47 4.34 -26.00 -3.14
N ILE A 48 5.08 -24.90 -3.01
CA ILE A 48 6.54 -24.85 -3.03
C ILE A 48 7.00 -24.26 -1.70
N LYS A 49 7.81 -25.01 -0.94
CA LYS A 49 8.39 -24.54 0.31
C LYS A 49 9.82 -24.08 0.05
N ILE A 50 10.07 -22.78 0.19
CA ILE A 50 11.40 -22.18 0.04
C ILE A 50 12.23 -22.53 1.26
N ASP A 51 13.39 -23.13 1.01
CA ASP A 51 14.35 -23.55 2.02
C ASP A 51 14.79 -22.38 2.92
N ARG A 52 14.99 -22.67 4.21
CA ARG A 52 15.45 -21.73 5.24
C ARG A 52 16.70 -20.95 4.82
N PHE A 53 17.60 -21.52 4.04
CA PHE A 53 18.79 -20.84 3.52
C PHE A 53 18.46 -19.50 2.85
N PHE A 54 17.36 -19.42 2.09
CA PHE A 54 16.94 -18.19 1.41
C PHE A 54 16.19 -17.22 2.33
N ILE A 55 15.63 -17.72 3.44
CA ILE A 55 14.80 -16.93 4.34
C ILE A 55 15.62 -16.31 5.48
N ASP A 56 16.60 -17.04 6.02
CA ASP A 56 17.48 -16.60 7.11
C ASP A 56 18.19 -15.29 6.75
N GLY A 57 17.92 -14.20 7.49
CA GLY A 57 18.48 -12.87 7.24
C GLY A 57 18.10 -12.23 5.90
N ILE A 58 16.99 -12.64 5.27
CA ILE A 58 16.54 -12.10 3.98
C ILE A 58 16.29 -10.58 4.00
N ASP A 59 15.91 -10.01 5.16
CA ASP A 59 15.70 -8.57 5.35
C ASP A 59 16.96 -7.72 5.13
N ARG A 60 18.15 -8.33 5.17
CA ARG A 60 19.45 -7.65 5.06
C ARG A 60 20.25 -8.09 3.83
N ASP A 61 19.78 -9.10 3.11
CA ASP A 61 20.47 -9.64 1.94
C ASP A 61 19.63 -9.46 0.67
N ARG A 62 19.97 -8.41 -0.08
CA ARG A 62 19.31 -8.07 -1.35
C ARG A 62 19.41 -9.17 -2.41
N ARG A 63 20.40 -10.07 -2.34
CA ARG A 63 20.47 -11.22 -3.26
C ARG A 63 19.41 -12.25 -2.92
N LYS A 64 19.25 -12.56 -1.62
CA LYS A 64 18.18 -13.47 -1.17
C LYS A 64 16.81 -12.92 -1.53
N GLU A 65 16.58 -11.62 -1.34
CA GLU A 65 15.34 -10.97 -1.78
C GLU A 65 15.07 -11.22 -3.28
N LEU A 66 16.05 -10.95 -4.15
CA LEU A 66 15.93 -11.17 -5.59
C LEU A 66 15.60 -12.63 -5.95
N PHE A 67 16.28 -13.60 -5.32
CA PHE A 67 15.98 -15.01 -5.57
C PHE A 67 14.56 -15.37 -5.15
N VAL A 68 14.14 -15.00 -3.95
CA VAL A 68 12.79 -15.28 -3.46
C VAL A 68 11.72 -14.61 -4.32
N THR A 69 11.93 -13.38 -4.80
CA THR A 69 11.02 -12.73 -5.76
C THR A 69 10.86 -13.55 -7.04
N GLN A 70 11.95 -14.05 -7.61
CA GLN A 70 11.89 -14.86 -8.84
C GLN A 70 11.21 -16.21 -8.60
N ILE A 71 11.46 -16.84 -7.44
CA ILE A 71 10.81 -18.10 -7.06
C ILE A 71 9.30 -17.89 -6.90
N ASN A 72 8.86 -16.82 -6.22
CA ASN A 72 7.45 -16.48 -6.08
C ASN A 72 6.78 -16.25 -7.44
N ALA A 73 7.36 -15.38 -8.27
CA ALA A 73 6.81 -15.12 -9.60
C ALA A 73 6.65 -16.40 -10.42
N PHE A 74 7.65 -17.29 -10.37
CA PHE A 74 7.60 -18.57 -11.06
C PHE A 74 6.54 -19.52 -10.48
N ALA A 75 6.45 -19.65 -9.15
CA ALA A 75 5.47 -20.49 -8.48
C ALA A 75 4.03 -20.04 -8.77
N HIS A 76 3.78 -18.73 -8.71
CA HIS A 76 2.45 -18.17 -9.01
C HIS A 76 2.06 -18.34 -10.48
N MET A 77 3.02 -18.27 -11.42
CA MET A 77 2.75 -18.57 -12.84
C MET A 77 2.24 -20.01 -13.07
N ILE A 78 2.65 -20.96 -12.25
CA ILE A 78 2.15 -22.35 -12.28
C ILE A 78 1.00 -22.59 -11.28
N ALA A 79 0.49 -21.53 -10.67
CA ALA A 79 -0.56 -21.55 -9.65
C ALA A 79 -0.23 -22.47 -8.45
N ALA A 80 1.03 -22.49 -8.03
CA ALA A 80 1.49 -23.09 -6.78
C ALA A 80 1.56 -22.00 -5.69
N GLN A 81 1.17 -22.36 -4.46
CA GLN A 81 1.35 -21.51 -3.29
C GLN A 81 2.80 -21.61 -2.79
N VAL A 82 3.35 -20.52 -2.27
CA VAL A 82 4.71 -20.50 -1.72
C VAL A 82 4.68 -20.41 -0.20
N VAL A 83 5.45 -21.27 0.44
CA VAL A 83 5.72 -21.23 1.88
C VAL A 83 7.17 -20.79 2.10
N ALA A 84 7.39 -19.68 2.81
CA ALA A 84 8.72 -19.34 3.30
C ALA A 84 9.00 -20.12 4.59
N GLU A 85 9.99 -21.01 4.57
CA GLU A 85 10.36 -21.84 5.73
C GLU A 85 11.51 -21.23 6.54
N GLY A 86 11.47 -21.44 7.86
CA GLY A 86 12.52 -21.02 8.77
C GLY A 86 12.48 -19.53 9.12
N VAL A 87 11.29 -18.91 9.09
CA VAL A 87 11.10 -17.52 9.53
C VAL A 87 11.25 -17.43 11.06
N GLU A 88 12.24 -16.69 11.54
CA GLU A 88 12.56 -16.59 12.98
C GLU A 88 12.37 -15.18 13.55
N THR A 89 12.33 -14.15 12.69
CA THR A 89 12.19 -12.75 13.09
C THR A 89 11.01 -12.03 12.43
N ARG A 90 10.57 -10.91 13.04
CA ARG A 90 9.52 -10.05 12.49
C ARG A 90 9.94 -9.44 11.16
N GLU A 91 11.21 -9.05 11.04
CA GLU A 91 11.78 -8.41 9.87
C GLU A 91 11.80 -9.38 8.68
N GLU A 92 12.20 -10.64 8.89
CA GLU A 92 12.12 -11.70 7.88
C GLU A 92 10.68 -11.96 7.46
N PHE A 93 9.75 -12.07 8.43
CA PHE A 93 8.32 -12.24 8.15
C PHE A 93 7.78 -11.12 7.25
N LEU A 94 8.08 -9.86 7.61
CA LEU A 94 7.64 -8.68 6.85
C LEU A 94 8.26 -8.66 5.45
N CYS A 95 9.52 -9.05 5.33
CA CYS A 95 10.21 -9.17 4.06
C CYS A 95 9.55 -10.26 3.19
N CYS A 96 9.36 -11.47 3.71
CA CYS A 96 8.71 -12.57 2.99
C CYS A 96 7.31 -12.20 2.49
N ARG A 97 6.52 -11.51 3.33
CA ARG A 97 5.21 -10.97 2.96
C ARG A 97 5.33 -9.96 1.81
N ARG A 98 6.23 -8.98 1.93
CA ARG A 98 6.47 -7.97 0.88
C ARG A 98 6.91 -8.59 -0.45
N LEU A 99 7.67 -9.68 -0.41
CA LEU A 99 8.12 -10.38 -1.61
C LEU A 99 7.06 -11.30 -2.22
N GLY A 100 5.89 -11.44 -1.58
CA GLY A 100 4.74 -12.18 -2.10
C GLY A 100 4.65 -13.65 -1.64
N CYS A 101 5.27 -14.05 -0.54
CA CYS A 101 5.11 -15.42 -0.04
C CYS A 101 3.69 -15.59 0.51
N ASP A 102 2.97 -16.62 0.04
CA ASP A 102 1.57 -16.85 0.42
C ASP A 102 1.43 -17.32 1.87
N LEU A 103 2.38 -18.12 2.32
CA LEU A 103 2.42 -18.74 3.63
C LEU A 103 3.83 -18.61 4.23
N VAL A 104 3.89 -18.70 5.55
CA VAL A 104 5.14 -18.65 6.31
C VAL A 104 5.13 -19.75 7.36
N GLN A 105 6.29 -20.36 7.57
CA GLN A 105 6.53 -21.37 8.59
C GLN A 105 7.83 -21.04 9.32
N GLY A 106 7.80 -21.00 10.64
CA GLY A 106 9.02 -20.83 11.43
C GLY A 106 8.72 -20.45 12.87
N PHE A 107 9.78 -20.42 13.67
CA PHE A 107 9.70 -20.20 15.12
C PHE A 107 9.18 -18.82 15.51
N PHE A 108 9.22 -17.85 14.59
CA PHE A 108 8.57 -16.56 14.78
C PHE A 108 7.06 -16.71 15.04
N LEU A 109 6.41 -17.66 14.37
CA LEU A 109 4.98 -17.93 14.53
C LEU A 109 4.72 -18.94 15.64
N ALA A 110 5.36 -20.09 15.55
CA ALA A 110 5.19 -21.17 16.51
C ALA A 110 6.36 -22.16 16.43
N HIS A 111 6.75 -22.69 17.58
CA HIS A 111 7.62 -23.87 17.63
C HIS A 111 6.80 -25.14 17.37
N PRO A 112 7.43 -26.23 16.88
CA PRO A 112 6.80 -27.54 16.80
C PRO A 112 6.20 -27.94 18.15
N SER A 113 4.91 -28.26 18.15
CA SER A 113 4.15 -28.60 19.34
C SER A 113 3.32 -29.86 19.09
N ILE A 114 3.07 -30.61 20.16
CA ILE A 114 2.12 -31.73 20.18
C ILE A 114 0.67 -31.25 20.38
N GLU A 115 0.50 -30.01 20.84
CA GLU A 115 -0.78 -29.36 21.06
C GLU A 115 -1.10 -28.43 19.89
N LEU A 116 -2.34 -28.47 19.39
CA LEU A 116 -2.80 -27.53 18.38
C LEU A 116 -2.86 -26.13 19.00
N PRO A 117 -2.17 -25.12 18.45
CA PRO A 117 -2.25 -23.77 18.99
C PRO A 117 -3.70 -23.27 18.89
N GLU A 118 -4.19 -22.63 19.96
CA GLU A 118 -5.45 -21.91 19.89
C GLU A 118 -5.34 -20.81 18.81
N GLN A 119 -6.37 -20.63 17.97
CA GLN A 119 -6.40 -19.63 16.88
C GLN A 119 -5.99 -18.21 17.32
N THR A 120 -6.10 -17.93 18.61
CA THR A 120 -5.89 -16.64 19.28
C THR A 120 -4.47 -16.07 19.15
N ASP A 121 -3.43 -16.91 19.02
CA ASP A 121 -2.03 -16.42 19.00
C ASP A 121 -1.59 -15.90 17.62
N THR A 122 -2.03 -16.54 16.54
CA THR A 122 -1.79 -16.07 15.16
C THR A 122 -2.59 -14.80 14.85
N ILE A 123 -3.79 -14.66 15.45
CA ILE A 123 -4.64 -13.47 15.31
C ILE A 123 -3.99 -12.25 15.95
N LYS A 124 -3.22 -12.38 17.05
CA LYS A 124 -2.49 -11.25 17.65
C LYS A 124 -1.40 -10.71 16.74
N ILE A 125 -0.57 -11.60 16.17
CA ILE A 125 0.48 -11.20 15.21
C ILE A 125 -0.15 -10.50 14.00
N ALA A 126 -1.24 -11.06 13.45
CA ALA A 126 -1.97 -10.45 12.35
C ALA A 126 -2.63 -9.11 12.73
N ALA A 127 -3.18 -8.97 13.94
CA ALA A 127 -3.81 -7.75 14.43
C ALA A 127 -2.80 -6.63 14.70
N ASP A 128 -1.65 -6.96 15.28
CA ASP A 128 -0.55 -6.02 15.54
C ASP A 128 0.10 -5.55 14.23
N LEU A 129 0.19 -6.43 13.22
CA LEU A 129 0.65 -6.08 11.87
C LEU A 129 -0.39 -5.33 11.02
N ALA A 130 -1.68 -5.59 11.25
CA ALA A 130 -2.78 -4.87 10.61
C ALA A 130 -2.95 -3.46 11.22
N ALA A 131 -2.60 -3.25 12.49
CA ALA A 131 -2.67 -1.94 13.13
C ALA A 131 -1.79 -0.88 12.43
N ASP A 132 -0.66 -1.30 11.83
CA ASP A 132 0.23 -0.42 11.07
C ASP A 132 -0.32 -0.03 9.67
N ASN A 133 -1.30 -0.78 9.11
CA ASN A 133 -1.82 -0.61 7.74
C ASN A 133 -3.37 -0.50 7.63
N ARG A 134 -4.09 -0.48 8.76
CA ARG A 134 -5.55 -0.67 8.83
C ARG A 134 -6.35 0.29 7.96
N ARG A 135 -6.02 1.59 7.96
CA ARG A 135 -6.83 2.61 7.26
C ARG A 135 -6.63 2.64 5.74
N GLN A 136 -5.52 2.13 5.22
CA GLN A 136 -5.29 2.07 3.77
C GLN A 136 -5.87 0.79 3.18
N THR A 137 -5.72 -0.31 3.91
CA THR A 137 -6.34 -1.60 3.58
C THR A 137 -7.87 -1.50 3.66
N GLU A 138 -8.44 -0.90 4.72
CA GLU A 138 -9.90 -0.70 4.86
C GLU A 138 -10.51 0.08 3.68
N ARG A 139 -9.81 1.09 3.13
CA ARG A 139 -10.28 1.83 1.96
C ARG A 139 -10.16 1.06 0.66
N ASP A 140 -9.08 0.29 0.49
CA ASP A 140 -8.93 -0.59 -0.67
C ASP A 140 -9.99 -1.68 -0.64
N ASP A 141 -10.25 -2.26 0.53
CA ASP A 141 -11.30 -3.25 0.75
C ASP A 141 -12.68 -2.69 0.35
N ASP A 142 -13.02 -1.48 0.77
CA ASP A 142 -14.30 -0.83 0.42
C ASP A 142 -14.44 -0.59 -1.09
N VAL A 143 -13.38 -0.08 -1.73
CA VAL A 143 -13.36 0.12 -3.19
C VAL A 143 -13.48 -1.22 -3.89
N VAL A 144 -12.66 -2.21 -3.53
CA VAL A 144 -12.67 -3.55 -4.13
C VAL A 144 -14.03 -4.24 -3.97
N ARG A 145 -14.64 -4.19 -2.78
CA ARG A 145 -15.98 -4.75 -2.53
C ARG A 145 -17.05 -4.14 -3.42
N SER A 146 -16.94 -2.85 -3.75
CA SER A 146 -17.89 -2.16 -4.63
C SER A 146 -17.83 -2.60 -6.10
N TYR A 147 -16.71 -3.22 -6.52
CA TYR A 147 -16.49 -3.71 -7.88
C TYR A 147 -16.53 -5.25 -7.99
N LEU A 148 -16.84 -5.95 -6.89
CA LEU A 148 -17.04 -7.39 -6.93
C LEU A 148 -18.18 -7.75 -7.89
N LEU A 149 -17.92 -8.70 -8.77
CA LEU A 149 -18.97 -9.29 -9.59
C LEU A 149 -19.88 -10.14 -8.69
N ASP A 150 -21.20 -9.93 -8.80
CA ASP A 150 -22.21 -10.74 -8.12
C ASP A 150 -22.35 -12.11 -8.81
N THR A 151 -21.29 -12.91 -8.71
CA THR A 151 -21.23 -14.25 -9.28
C THR A 151 -21.34 -15.27 -8.14
N PRO A 152 -22.47 -15.96 -7.95
CA PRO A 152 -22.58 -17.02 -6.97
C PRO A 152 -21.60 -18.17 -7.27
N ALA A 153 -20.91 -18.63 -6.25
CA ALA A 153 -20.09 -19.83 -6.34
C ALA A 153 -20.94 -21.09 -6.37
N LEU A 154 -20.57 -22.04 -7.24
CA LEU A 154 -21.24 -23.33 -7.37
C LEU A 154 -20.49 -24.39 -6.56
N PRO A 155 -21.19 -25.35 -5.93
CA PRO A 155 -20.54 -26.42 -5.18
C PRO A 155 -19.88 -27.42 -6.13
N SER A 156 -18.79 -28.04 -5.68
CA SER A 156 -17.97 -28.99 -6.47
C SER A 156 -18.69 -30.29 -6.90
N ASP A 157 -19.87 -30.57 -6.37
CA ASP A 157 -20.72 -31.72 -6.70
C ASP A 157 -21.91 -31.34 -7.60
N ILE A 158 -21.98 -30.09 -8.06
CA ILE A 158 -23.05 -29.63 -8.95
C ILE A 158 -23.12 -30.44 -10.25
N ASN A 159 -24.35 -30.66 -10.71
CA ASN A 159 -24.57 -31.30 -12.00
C ASN A 159 -24.08 -30.37 -13.13
N PRO A 160 -23.21 -30.83 -14.06
CA PRO A 160 -22.77 -30.03 -15.20
C PRO A 160 -23.91 -29.40 -16.02
N VAL A 161 -25.08 -30.05 -16.08
CA VAL A 161 -26.27 -29.52 -16.76
C VAL A 161 -26.80 -28.24 -16.09
N ASP A 162 -26.67 -28.13 -14.77
CA ASP A 162 -27.12 -26.95 -14.02
C ASP A 162 -26.18 -25.77 -14.27
N ILE A 163 -24.89 -26.03 -14.49
CA ILE A 163 -23.91 -25.00 -14.91
C ILE A 163 -24.28 -24.42 -16.28
N LEU A 164 -24.67 -25.29 -17.23
CA LEU A 164 -25.15 -24.84 -18.55
C LEU A 164 -26.40 -23.97 -18.41
N THR A 165 -27.34 -24.43 -17.60
CA THR A 165 -28.58 -23.70 -17.33
C THR A 165 -28.27 -22.35 -16.70
N TYR A 166 -27.30 -22.29 -15.80
CA TYR A 166 -26.83 -21.05 -15.17
C TYR A 166 -26.27 -20.06 -16.19
N PHE A 167 -25.35 -20.47 -17.08
CA PHE A 167 -24.82 -19.60 -18.15
C PHE A 167 -25.89 -19.15 -19.15
N GLN A 168 -26.91 -19.97 -19.41
CA GLN A 168 -28.02 -19.59 -20.30
C GLN A 168 -28.92 -18.50 -19.68
N HIS A 169 -29.15 -18.55 -18.37
CA HIS A 169 -29.95 -17.54 -17.67
C HIS A 169 -29.17 -16.26 -17.35
N ASN A 170 -27.83 -16.32 -17.37
CA ASN A 170 -26.95 -15.21 -17.05
C ASN A 170 -25.92 -14.99 -18.20
N PRO A 171 -26.35 -14.46 -19.36
CA PRO A 171 -25.50 -14.34 -20.54
C PRO A 171 -24.31 -13.37 -20.37
N ASP A 172 -24.40 -12.46 -19.40
CA ASP A 172 -23.33 -11.50 -19.08
C ASP A 172 -22.21 -12.11 -18.21
N ILE A 173 -22.42 -13.31 -17.66
CA ILE A 173 -21.45 -14.01 -16.82
C ILE A 173 -20.61 -14.93 -17.70
N SER A 174 -19.30 -14.66 -17.76
CA SER A 174 -18.33 -15.41 -18.57
C SER A 174 -17.61 -16.51 -17.78
N LEU A 175 -17.65 -16.45 -16.46
CA LEU A 175 -16.94 -17.35 -15.56
C LEU A 175 -17.78 -17.63 -14.32
N VAL A 176 -17.66 -18.83 -13.76
CA VAL A 176 -18.32 -19.18 -12.49
C VAL A 176 -17.32 -19.87 -11.56
N PRO A 177 -17.15 -19.39 -10.31
CA PRO A 177 -16.29 -20.03 -9.34
C PRO A 177 -16.91 -21.32 -8.79
N VAL A 178 -16.06 -22.30 -8.53
CA VAL A 178 -16.45 -23.58 -7.92
C VAL A 178 -15.79 -23.72 -6.56
N VAL A 179 -16.57 -24.05 -5.54
CA VAL A 179 -16.11 -24.17 -4.15
C VAL A 179 -16.28 -25.58 -3.61
N ASN A 180 -15.48 -25.94 -2.60
CA ASN A 180 -15.67 -27.16 -1.83
C ASN A 180 -16.77 -27.00 -0.76
N GLN A 181 -17.01 -28.05 0.03
CA GLN A 181 -18.02 -28.04 1.11
C GLN A 181 -17.73 -27.02 2.22
N ASN A 182 -16.48 -26.58 2.35
CA ASN A 182 -16.06 -25.58 3.34
C ASN A 182 -16.18 -24.14 2.82
N GLY A 183 -16.60 -23.96 1.55
CA GLY A 183 -16.67 -22.67 0.88
C GLY A 183 -15.33 -22.17 0.32
N GLU A 184 -14.31 -23.01 0.28
CA GLU A 184 -13.00 -22.64 -0.27
C GLU A 184 -13.00 -22.79 -1.80
N PRO A 185 -12.43 -21.84 -2.55
CA PRO A 185 -12.40 -21.91 -4.00
C PRO A 185 -11.46 -23.02 -4.50
N LEU A 186 -11.99 -23.85 -5.41
CA LEU A 186 -11.23 -24.88 -6.11
C LEU A 186 -10.75 -24.40 -7.49
N GLY A 187 -11.42 -23.41 -8.06
CA GLY A 187 -11.13 -22.85 -9.38
C GLY A 187 -12.36 -22.23 -10.01
N VAL A 188 -12.31 -22.03 -11.33
CA VAL A 188 -13.42 -21.48 -12.12
C VAL A 188 -13.78 -22.40 -13.29
N VAL A 189 -15.03 -22.31 -13.74
CA VAL A 189 -15.51 -22.84 -15.01
C VAL A 189 -15.79 -21.65 -15.94
N ARG A 190 -15.26 -21.69 -17.16
CA ARG A 190 -15.43 -20.63 -18.17
C ARG A 190 -16.53 -21.02 -19.14
N ASP A 191 -17.42 -20.07 -19.46
CA ASP A 191 -18.53 -20.29 -20.40
C ASP A 191 -18.03 -20.69 -21.79
N SER A 192 -16.97 -20.04 -22.27
CA SER A 192 -16.35 -20.32 -23.58
C SER A 192 -15.91 -21.78 -23.73
N GLU A 193 -15.24 -22.32 -22.71
CA GLU A 193 -14.79 -23.72 -22.69
C GLU A 193 -15.98 -24.66 -22.55
N PHE A 194 -16.95 -24.33 -21.71
CA PHE A 194 -18.15 -25.14 -21.50
C PHE A 194 -18.98 -25.26 -22.78
N LYS A 195 -19.20 -24.13 -23.47
CA LYS A 195 -19.85 -24.07 -24.79
C LYS A 195 -19.05 -24.84 -25.85
N SER A 196 -17.72 -24.72 -25.87
CA SER A 196 -16.89 -25.46 -26.83
C SER A 196 -17.11 -26.97 -26.75
N PHE A 197 -17.29 -27.51 -25.55
CA PHE A 197 -17.60 -28.93 -25.34
C PHE A 197 -19.01 -29.29 -25.82
N ILE A 198 -20.00 -28.44 -25.53
CA ILE A 198 -21.39 -28.64 -25.94
C ILE A 198 -21.56 -28.70 -27.46
N TYR A 199 -20.78 -27.89 -28.19
CA TYR A 199 -20.80 -27.88 -29.65
C TYR A 199 -20.09 -29.07 -30.30
N THR A 200 -19.42 -29.93 -29.52
CA THR A 200 -18.87 -31.18 -30.06
C THR A 200 -19.98 -32.19 -30.38
N PRO A 201 -19.76 -33.12 -31.32
CA PRO A 201 -20.70 -34.20 -31.58
C PRO A 201 -21.02 -34.97 -30.29
N PHE A 202 -22.31 -35.10 -29.98
CA PHE A 202 -22.83 -35.74 -28.75
C PHE A 202 -22.50 -35.01 -27.42
N GLY A 203 -21.97 -33.78 -27.45
CA GLY A 203 -21.55 -33.07 -26.25
C GLY A 203 -22.67 -32.83 -25.23
N ARG A 204 -23.87 -32.44 -25.71
CA ARG A 204 -25.06 -32.28 -24.84
C ARG A 204 -25.53 -33.60 -24.26
N GLU A 205 -25.62 -34.62 -25.09
CA GLU A 205 -26.08 -35.96 -24.74
C GLU A 205 -25.14 -36.60 -23.71
N LEU A 206 -23.83 -36.34 -23.81
CA LEU A 206 -22.83 -36.81 -22.84
C LEU A 206 -22.96 -36.10 -21.49
N LEU A 207 -23.24 -34.80 -21.45
CA LEU A 207 -23.46 -34.06 -20.19
C LEU A 207 -24.71 -34.56 -19.44
N GLN A 208 -25.75 -34.94 -20.18
CA GLN A 208 -27.02 -35.41 -19.62
C GLN A 208 -27.00 -36.89 -19.23
N ASN A 209 -25.98 -37.66 -19.64
CA ASN A 209 -25.91 -39.09 -19.39
C ASN A 209 -25.59 -39.39 -17.91
N PRO A 210 -26.50 -40.02 -17.14
CA PRO A 210 -26.25 -40.35 -15.74
C PRO A 210 -25.09 -41.33 -15.52
N ALA A 211 -24.83 -42.21 -16.49
CA ALA A 211 -23.71 -43.15 -16.48
C ALA A 211 -22.37 -42.48 -16.83
N ASN A 212 -22.41 -41.25 -17.35
CA ASN A 212 -21.26 -40.45 -17.73
C ASN A 212 -21.33 -39.07 -17.07
N ARG A 213 -21.66 -39.03 -15.76
CA ARG A 213 -21.58 -37.81 -14.94
C ARG A 213 -20.22 -37.17 -15.15
N THR A 214 -20.18 -36.18 -16.03
CA THR A 214 -18.91 -35.61 -16.47
C THR A 214 -18.37 -34.87 -15.27
N ASN A 215 -17.25 -35.33 -14.72
CA ASN A 215 -16.72 -34.75 -13.49
C ASN A 215 -16.42 -33.26 -13.74
N ILE A 216 -16.99 -32.37 -12.92
CA ILE A 216 -16.74 -30.92 -13.04
C ILE A 216 -15.26 -30.57 -13.02
N LYS A 217 -14.43 -31.43 -12.36
CA LYS A 217 -12.97 -31.36 -12.36
C LYS A 217 -12.36 -31.26 -13.77
N ARG A 218 -13.03 -31.78 -14.82
CA ARG A 218 -12.58 -31.68 -16.22
C ARG A 218 -12.65 -30.25 -16.76
N PHE A 219 -13.65 -29.50 -16.34
CA PHE A 219 -13.90 -28.11 -16.76
C PHE A 219 -13.31 -27.09 -15.80
N LEU A 220 -12.86 -27.54 -14.62
CA LEU A 220 -12.23 -26.70 -13.63
C LEU A 220 -10.87 -26.21 -14.14
N ARG A 221 -10.66 -24.90 -14.06
CA ARG A 221 -9.38 -24.24 -14.31
C ARG A 221 -8.88 -23.60 -13.04
N ARG A 222 -7.57 -23.68 -12.81
CA ARG A 222 -6.94 -22.92 -11.74
C ARG A 222 -7.14 -21.43 -12.03
N CYS A 223 -7.45 -20.70 -10.97
CA CYS A 223 -7.69 -19.28 -10.98
C CYS A 223 -6.93 -18.69 -9.79
N PRO A 224 -6.21 -17.58 -9.93
CA PRO A 224 -5.56 -16.96 -8.78
C PRO A 224 -6.57 -16.58 -7.72
N VAL A 225 -6.17 -16.78 -6.47
CA VAL A 225 -6.98 -16.52 -5.29
C VAL A 225 -6.22 -15.51 -4.44
N ALA A 226 -6.90 -14.44 -4.06
CA ALA A 226 -6.35 -13.43 -3.16
C ALA A 226 -7.30 -13.22 -1.96
N ASP A 227 -6.76 -12.81 -0.81
CA ASP A 227 -7.57 -12.36 0.32
C ASP A 227 -8.09 -10.94 0.02
N ILE A 228 -9.30 -10.59 0.47
CA ILE A 228 -9.89 -9.26 0.27
C ILE A 228 -8.99 -8.13 0.78
N ARG A 229 -8.16 -8.41 1.79
CA ARG A 229 -7.21 -7.46 2.40
C ARG A 229 -5.93 -7.29 1.58
N THR A 230 -5.79 -7.97 0.46
CA THR A 230 -4.65 -7.83 -0.46
C THR A 230 -4.71 -6.46 -1.11
N SER A 231 -3.58 -5.75 -1.21
CA SER A 231 -3.57 -4.40 -1.77
C SER A 231 -3.93 -4.40 -3.25
N LEU A 232 -4.57 -3.32 -3.73
CA LEU A 232 -4.90 -3.17 -5.16
C LEU A 232 -3.68 -3.28 -6.10
N SER A 233 -2.49 -2.88 -5.63
CA SER A 233 -1.25 -2.98 -6.38
C SER A 233 -0.80 -4.45 -6.54
N GLU A 234 -0.86 -5.25 -5.47
CA GLU A 234 -0.57 -6.69 -5.53
C GLU A 234 -1.60 -7.44 -6.37
N LEU A 235 -2.88 -7.07 -6.28
CA LEU A 235 -3.93 -7.62 -7.15
C LEU A 235 -3.61 -7.33 -8.63
N LEU A 236 -3.21 -6.11 -8.97
CA LEU A 236 -2.78 -5.75 -10.33
C LEU A 236 -1.58 -6.56 -10.82
N GLU A 237 -0.56 -6.74 -9.97
CA GLU A 237 0.61 -7.55 -10.34
C GLU A 237 0.22 -9.01 -10.62
N THR A 238 -0.70 -9.57 -9.83
CA THR A 238 -1.24 -10.91 -10.05
C THR A 238 -1.89 -11.04 -11.43
N PHE A 239 -2.61 -10.00 -11.89
CA PHE A 239 -3.21 -9.95 -13.21
C PHE A 239 -2.19 -9.79 -14.34
N VAL A 240 -1.21 -8.89 -14.21
CA VAL A 240 -0.22 -8.61 -15.26
C VAL A 240 0.70 -9.81 -15.50
N ASN A 241 1.09 -10.51 -14.44
CA ASN A 241 2.02 -11.64 -14.54
C ASN A 241 1.37 -12.92 -15.06
N THR A 242 0.05 -13.03 -14.95
CA THR A 242 -0.68 -14.21 -15.39
C THR A 242 -1.39 -13.92 -16.71
N LYS A 243 -0.77 -14.29 -17.84
CA LYS A 243 -1.29 -14.07 -19.21
C LYS A 243 -2.66 -14.71 -19.54
N ALA A 244 -3.38 -15.27 -18.56
CA ALA A 244 -4.56 -16.08 -18.78
C ALA A 244 -5.59 -15.97 -17.65
N ILE A 245 -6.22 -14.81 -17.45
CA ILE A 245 -7.25 -14.73 -16.42
C ILE A 245 -8.47 -13.92 -16.87
N ASP A 246 -9.64 -14.55 -16.75
CA ASP A 246 -10.95 -13.91 -16.86
C ASP A 246 -11.36 -13.19 -15.55
N GLY A 247 -10.60 -13.36 -14.46
CA GLY A 247 -10.77 -12.68 -13.17
C GLY A 247 -10.05 -13.36 -11.99
N VAL A 248 -9.77 -12.64 -10.90
CA VAL A 248 -9.17 -13.15 -9.66
C VAL A 248 -10.29 -13.47 -8.65
N ILE A 249 -10.21 -14.63 -8.00
CA ILE A 249 -11.13 -14.98 -6.92
C ILE A 249 -10.69 -14.26 -5.65
N LEU A 250 -11.61 -13.52 -5.02
CA LEU A 250 -11.40 -12.95 -3.70
C LEU A 250 -11.98 -13.84 -2.62
N THR A 251 -11.23 -13.93 -1.53
CA THR A 251 -11.62 -14.69 -0.34
C THR A 251 -11.60 -13.81 0.91
N GLU A 252 -12.45 -14.14 1.87
CA GLU A 252 -12.40 -13.57 3.21
C GLU A 252 -12.25 -14.74 4.19
N ASN A 253 -11.16 -14.75 4.96
CA ASN A 253 -10.81 -15.86 5.86
C ASN A 253 -10.77 -17.23 5.13
N GLY A 254 -10.27 -17.25 3.89
CA GLY A 254 -10.15 -18.46 3.07
C GLY A 254 -11.44 -18.94 2.39
N ARG A 255 -12.58 -18.29 2.66
CA ARG A 255 -13.87 -18.60 2.01
C ARG A 255 -14.12 -17.68 0.85
N TYR A 256 -14.76 -18.20 -0.20
CA TYR A 256 -15.16 -17.43 -1.36
C TYR A 256 -16.00 -16.20 -0.98
N LEU A 257 -15.60 -15.04 -1.48
CA LEU A 257 -16.31 -13.78 -1.32
C LEU A 257 -16.88 -13.29 -2.66
N GLY A 258 -16.10 -13.35 -3.73
CA GLY A 258 -16.49 -12.82 -5.04
C GLY A 258 -15.40 -13.00 -6.09
N VAL A 259 -15.65 -12.51 -7.30
CA VAL A 259 -14.65 -12.45 -8.37
C VAL A 259 -14.46 -11.00 -8.82
N LEU A 260 -13.20 -10.61 -9.03
CA LEU A 260 -12.85 -9.39 -9.75
C LEU A 260 -12.43 -9.77 -11.17
N ASP A 261 -13.01 -9.15 -12.19
CA ASP A 261 -12.47 -9.23 -13.55
C ASP A 261 -11.44 -8.12 -13.82
N GLN A 262 -10.84 -8.14 -15.01
CA GLN A 262 -9.87 -7.13 -15.43
C GLN A 262 -10.46 -5.71 -15.47
N SER A 263 -11.72 -5.57 -15.85
CA SER A 263 -12.39 -4.27 -15.98
C SER A 263 -12.65 -3.65 -14.60
N ALA A 264 -13.25 -4.44 -13.70
CA ALA A 264 -13.49 -4.12 -12.31
C ALA A 264 -12.21 -3.69 -11.59
N LEU A 265 -11.10 -4.41 -11.81
CA LEU A 265 -9.82 -4.02 -11.21
C LEU A 265 -9.29 -2.70 -11.75
N LEU A 266 -9.36 -2.45 -13.07
CA LEU A 266 -8.94 -1.18 -13.67
C LEU A 266 -9.80 -0.01 -13.15
N HIS A 267 -11.10 -0.22 -12.98
CA HIS A 267 -11.99 0.77 -12.40
C HIS A 267 -11.66 1.05 -10.92
N ALA A 268 -11.46 0.01 -10.11
CA ALA A 268 -11.03 0.13 -8.72
C ALA A 268 -9.71 0.91 -8.57
N VAL A 269 -8.75 0.66 -9.47
CA VAL A 269 -7.45 1.36 -9.49
C VAL A 269 -7.61 2.81 -9.94
N ASN A 270 -8.41 3.08 -10.96
CA ASN A 270 -8.67 4.44 -11.41
C ASN A 270 -9.41 5.26 -10.36
N GLU A 271 -10.36 4.67 -9.64
CA GLU A 271 -11.01 5.34 -8.53
C GLU A 271 -10.02 5.64 -7.40
N ARG A 272 -9.15 4.68 -7.05
CA ARG A 272 -8.05 4.93 -6.10
C ARG A 272 -7.12 6.06 -6.56
N ASN A 273 -6.73 6.08 -7.83
CA ASN A 273 -5.91 7.15 -8.39
C ASN A 273 -6.64 8.50 -8.37
N THR A 274 -7.95 8.51 -8.61
CA THR A 274 -8.78 9.71 -8.54
C THR A 274 -8.92 10.22 -7.11
N LEU A 275 -9.07 9.32 -6.14
CA LEU A 275 -9.08 9.65 -4.71
C LEU A 275 -7.72 10.21 -4.27
N ASN A 276 -6.61 9.65 -4.75
CA ASN A 276 -5.27 10.16 -4.49
C ASN A 276 -5.00 11.52 -5.17
N ALA A 277 -5.45 11.70 -6.42
CA ALA A 277 -5.29 12.96 -7.16
C ALA A 277 -6.17 14.08 -6.59
N ARG A 278 -7.34 13.76 -6.01
CA ARG A 278 -8.16 14.70 -5.24
C ARG A 278 -7.47 15.17 -3.96
N ASP A 279 -6.53 14.40 -3.46
CA ASP A 279 -5.75 14.73 -2.27
C ASP A 279 -4.49 15.56 -2.61
N GLU A 280 -4.25 15.98 -3.86
CA GLU A 280 -3.15 16.89 -4.23
C GLU A 280 -3.64 18.33 -4.39
N ASN A 281 -2.78 19.30 -4.03
CA ASN A 281 -3.05 20.70 -4.29
C ASN A 281 -2.97 21.01 -5.80
N PRO A 282 -3.99 21.64 -6.42
CA PRO A 282 -4.10 21.77 -7.87
C PRO A 282 -2.99 22.60 -8.52
N LEU A 283 -2.42 23.55 -7.78
CA LEU A 283 -1.35 24.42 -8.29
C LEU A 283 0.02 23.76 -8.13
N THR A 284 0.31 23.23 -6.94
CA THR A 284 1.65 22.72 -6.61
C THR A 284 1.84 21.24 -6.89
N ARG A 285 0.76 20.45 -7.00
CA ARG A 285 0.78 18.98 -6.96
C ARG A 285 1.46 18.39 -5.73
N LEU A 286 1.61 19.18 -4.66
CA LEU A 286 2.03 18.66 -3.38
C LEU A 286 0.84 17.97 -2.70
N PRO A 287 1.09 16.97 -1.82
CA PRO A 287 0.09 16.41 -0.93
C PRO A 287 -0.75 17.50 -0.23
N GLY A 288 -2.06 17.46 -0.38
CA GLY A 288 -3.02 18.33 0.27
C GLY A 288 -3.47 17.82 1.64
N ASN A 289 -4.52 18.43 2.19
CA ASN A 289 -4.95 18.19 3.58
C ASN A 289 -5.15 16.72 3.93
N SER A 290 -5.93 15.96 3.17
CA SER A 290 -6.18 14.54 3.46
C SER A 290 -4.89 13.71 3.49
N ALA A 291 -3.96 13.96 2.56
CA ALA A 291 -2.69 13.26 2.50
C ALA A 291 -1.76 13.64 3.66
N ILE A 292 -1.76 14.92 4.06
CA ILE A 292 -1.06 15.40 5.26
C ILE A 292 -1.60 14.69 6.51
N TYR A 293 -2.92 14.65 6.70
CA TYR A 293 -3.56 13.96 7.82
C TYR A 293 -3.20 12.46 7.86
N ARG A 294 -3.22 11.80 6.70
CA ARG A 294 -2.88 10.38 6.57
C ARG A 294 -1.42 10.11 6.92
N TYR A 295 -0.49 10.90 6.38
CA TYR A 295 0.93 10.75 6.67
C TYR A 295 1.24 11.00 8.14
N ALA A 296 0.73 12.10 8.70
CA ALA A 296 0.95 12.44 10.10
C ALA A 296 0.37 11.38 11.05
N ALA A 297 -0.83 10.84 10.76
CA ALA A 297 -1.42 9.78 11.58
C ALA A 297 -0.56 8.50 11.62
N ASN A 298 0.07 8.13 10.50
CA ASN A 298 1.01 7.00 10.46
C ASN A 298 2.32 7.35 11.18
N ALA A 299 2.92 8.51 10.91
CA ALA A 299 4.16 8.91 11.58
C ALA A 299 4.01 9.06 13.11
N LEU A 300 2.82 9.41 13.58
CA LEU A 300 2.52 9.55 15.02
C LEU A 300 2.30 8.21 15.73
N SER A 301 1.99 7.11 15.02
CA SER A 301 1.86 5.79 15.65
C SER A 301 3.20 5.23 16.12
N ASN A 302 4.31 5.68 15.52
CA ASN A 302 5.66 5.23 15.88
C ASN A 302 6.27 6.10 16.99
N THR A 303 6.12 5.65 18.25
CA THR A 303 6.49 6.39 19.47
C THR A 303 8.00 6.40 19.80
N ARG A 304 8.85 5.74 19.02
CA ARG A 304 10.29 5.67 19.34
C ARG A 304 11.16 6.70 18.62
N LYS A 305 10.57 7.53 17.76
CA LYS A 305 11.31 8.48 16.92
C LYS A 305 11.16 9.92 17.43
N ARG A 306 12.23 10.71 17.27
CA ARG A 306 12.16 12.18 17.34
C ARG A 306 11.33 12.66 16.15
N ARG A 307 10.38 13.57 16.38
CA ARG A 307 9.36 13.94 15.41
C ARG A 307 9.17 15.45 15.40
N PHE A 308 9.17 16.04 14.21
CA PHE A 308 9.03 17.48 14.03
C PHE A 308 7.98 17.76 12.96
N ALA A 309 7.02 18.62 13.27
CA ALA A 309 6.05 19.17 12.33
C ALA A 309 6.32 20.66 12.14
N VAL A 310 6.35 21.13 10.90
CA VAL A 310 6.64 22.52 10.56
C VAL A 310 5.52 23.06 9.69
N TYR A 311 4.96 24.19 10.11
CA TYR A 311 4.00 24.95 9.32
C TYR A 311 4.69 26.20 8.79
N PHE A 312 4.61 26.39 7.48
CA PHE A 312 5.11 27.58 6.80
C PHE A 312 3.95 28.44 6.35
N ASP A 313 4.14 29.75 6.42
CA ASP A 313 3.13 30.75 6.11
C ASP A 313 3.82 31.97 5.49
N PHE A 314 3.29 32.51 4.39
CA PHE A 314 3.88 33.67 3.75
C PHE A 314 3.53 34.97 4.48
N ASP A 315 4.55 35.77 4.73
CA ASP A 315 4.39 37.14 5.20
C ASP A 315 4.22 38.09 4.02
N ASN A 316 3.32 39.06 4.16
CA ASN A 316 3.06 40.10 3.15
C ASN A 316 2.62 39.55 1.77
N PHE A 317 2.01 38.36 1.71
CA PHE A 317 1.53 37.77 0.45
C PHE A 317 0.39 38.55 -0.22
N LYS A 318 -0.56 39.04 0.57
CA LYS A 318 -1.68 39.84 0.04
C LYS A 318 -1.23 41.17 -0.58
N PRO A 319 -0.43 42.03 0.10
CA PRO A 319 0.12 43.24 -0.53
C PRO A 319 0.89 42.97 -1.83
N PHE A 320 1.61 41.85 -1.90
CA PHE A 320 2.28 41.43 -3.13
C PHE A 320 1.30 41.11 -4.26
N ASN A 321 0.26 40.30 -3.98
CA ASN A 321 -0.77 39.96 -4.96
C ASN A 321 -1.56 41.19 -5.43
N ASP A 322 -1.84 42.14 -4.53
CA ASP A 322 -2.55 43.36 -4.84
C ASP A 322 -1.74 44.26 -5.81
N ARG A 323 -0.40 44.22 -5.76
CA ARG A 323 0.48 45.01 -6.64
C ARG A 323 0.84 44.29 -7.94
N TYR A 324 1.19 43.00 -7.89
CA TYR A 324 1.73 42.25 -9.04
C TYR A 324 0.74 41.25 -9.66
N GLY A 325 -0.43 41.10 -9.06
CA GLY A 325 -1.48 40.19 -9.51
C GLY A 325 -1.26 38.73 -9.12
N PHE A 326 -2.35 37.97 -9.10
CA PHE A 326 -2.38 36.56 -8.67
C PHE A 326 -1.44 35.65 -9.47
N ARG A 327 -1.17 35.95 -10.75
CA ARG A 327 -0.23 35.16 -11.56
C ARG A 327 1.19 35.17 -11.01
N GLN A 328 1.65 36.30 -10.46
CA GLN A 328 2.94 36.36 -9.79
C GLN A 328 2.88 35.70 -8.40
N GLY A 329 1.74 35.80 -7.71
CA GLY A 329 1.48 35.06 -6.48
C GLY A 329 1.62 33.55 -6.65
N ASP A 330 0.97 32.99 -7.66
CA ASP A 330 1.04 31.56 -7.99
C ASP A 330 2.48 31.12 -8.28
N ARG A 331 3.25 31.97 -8.97
CA ARG A 331 4.68 31.70 -9.20
C ARG A 331 5.48 31.68 -7.90
N ALA A 332 5.15 32.54 -6.92
CA ALA A 332 5.83 32.54 -5.62
C ALA A 332 5.53 31.24 -4.84
N ILE A 333 4.28 30.76 -4.92
CA ILE A 333 3.87 29.46 -4.35
C ILE A 333 4.66 28.31 -5.02
N LEU A 334 4.77 28.32 -6.36
CA LEU A 334 5.54 27.32 -7.10
C LEU A 334 7.04 27.37 -6.79
N LEU A 335 7.61 28.57 -6.66
CA LEU A 335 9.00 28.76 -6.23
C LEU A 335 9.24 28.13 -4.86
N PHE A 336 8.32 28.35 -3.91
CA PHE A 336 8.45 27.80 -2.57
C PHE A 336 8.35 26.27 -2.56
N LYS A 337 7.44 25.69 -3.35
CA LYS A 337 7.40 24.24 -3.59
C LYS A 337 8.78 23.71 -4.04
N ASP A 338 9.39 24.36 -5.02
CA ASP A 338 10.68 23.90 -5.57
C ASP A 338 11.82 24.03 -4.55
N ILE A 339 11.80 25.08 -3.72
CA ILE A 339 12.74 25.25 -2.60
C ILE A 339 12.55 24.14 -1.55
N LEU A 340 11.31 23.86 -1.15
CA LEU A 340 11.01 22.77 -0.22
C LEU A 340 11.50 21.44 -0.78
N GLY A 341 11.19 21.14 -2.04
CA GLY A 341 11.64 19.91 -2.71
C GLY A 341 13.16 19.79 -2.80
N LYS A 342 13.88 20.90 -2.99
CA LYS A 342 15.34 20.91 -3.05
C LYS A 342 15.99 20.73 -1.67
N VAL A 343 15.56 21.52 -0.68
CA VAL A 343 16.19 21.56 0.65
C VAL A 343 15.80 20.36 1.50
N LEU A 344 14.53 19.96 1.44
CA LEU A 344 13.97 18.89 2.29
C LEU A 344 14.03 17.51 1.61
N SER A 345 14.71 17.39 0.46
CA SER A 345 14.97 16.10 -0.19
C SER A 345 15.86 15.16 0.64
N GLN A 346 16.62 15.71 1.59
CA GLN A 346 17.50 14.95 2.48
C GLN A 346 16.75 14.58 3.77
N ASN A 347 16.93 13.36 4.28
CA ASN A 347 16.34 12.88 5.53
C ASN A 347 14.82 12.63 5.52
N ASP A 348 14.27 12.17 4.38
CA ASP A 348 12.88 11.68 4.26
C ASP A 348 11.80 12.64 4.79
N TRP A 349 11.92 13.94 4.49
CA TRP A 349 10.85 14.87 4.83
C TRP A 349 9.62 14.62 3.97
N PHE A 350 8.47 14.66 4.62
CA PHE A 350 7.20 14.81 3.96
C PHE A 350 6.87 16.29 3.81
N VAL A 351 6.41 16.69 2.63
CA VAL A 351 6.02 18.06 2.32
C VAL A 351 4.61 18.05 1.75
N GLY A 352 3.77 18.97 2.22
CA GLY A 352 2.41 19.16 1.74
C GLY A 352 2.03 20.63 1.61
N HIS A 353 0.95 20.90 0.88
CA HIS A 353 0.38 22.23 0.68
C HIS A 353 -1.08 22.22 1.12
N ILE A 354 -1.36 22.89 2.24
CA ILE A 354 -2.67 22.95 2.90
C ILE A 354 -3.64 23.79 2.06
N GLY A 355 -3.21 24.99 1.65
CA GLY A 355 -3.93 25.88 0.75
C GLY A 355 -3.44 27.32 0.83
N GLY A 356 -3.64 28.09 -0.25
CA GLY A 356 -3.21 29.49 -0.29
C GLY A 356 -1.70 29.64 -0.11
N ASP A 357 -1.30 30.22 1.01
CA ASP A 357 0.07 30.45 1.47
C ASP A 357 0.52 29.49 2.59
N ASP A 358 -0.31 28.51 2.96
CA ASP A 358 -0.03 27.54 4.01
C ASP A 358 0.63 26.25 3.50
N PHE A 359 1.83 25.96 3.98
CA PHE A 359 2.53 24.71 3.70
C PHE A 359 2.86 23.94 4.97
N PHE A 360 3.03 22.64 4.81
CA PHE A 360 3.33 21.70 5.88
C PHE A 360 4.56 20.88 5.55
N ALA A 361 5.43 20.66 6.53
CA ALA A 361 6.48 19.66 6.43
C ALA A 361 6.58 18.83 7.70
N TYR A 362 6.97 17.57 7.56
CA TYR A 362 7.13 16.65 8.68
C TYR A 362 8.35 15.78 8.49
N VAL A 363 9.10 15.54 9.56
CA VAL A 363 10.26 14.67 9.55
C VAL A 363 10.40 13.91 10.85
N GLN A 364 11.03 12.74 10.78
CA GLN A 364 11.29 11.87 11.91
C GLN A 364 12.72 11.35 11.90
N SER A 365 13.23 10.99 13.07
CA SER A 365 14.57 10.38 13.25
C SER A 365 15.75 11.28 12.88
N ILE A 366 15.57 12.61 12.94
CA ILE A 366 16.66 13.58 12.82
C ILE A 366 16.89 14.33 14.13
N ASP A 367 18.03 15.00 14.23
CA ASP A 367 18.34 15.86 15.36
C ASP A 367 17.65 17.22 15.25
N PHE A 368 17.34 17.82 16.39
CA PHE A 368 16.63 19.10 16.43
C PHE A 368 17.43 20.21 15.73
N GLU A 369 18.74 20.26 15.93
CA GLU A 369 19.61 21.24 15.28
C GLU A 369 19.62 21.10 13.76
N GLU A 370 19.62 19.86 13.26
CA GLU A 370 19.53 19.55 11.83
C GLU A 370 18.18 19.97 11.25
N ALA A 371 17.09 19.69 11.97
CA ALA A 371 15.73 20.12 11.60
C ALA A 371 15.64 21.65 11.48
N VAL A 372 16.16 22.37 12.47
CA VAL A 372 16.18 23.84 12.50
C VAL A 372 17.05 24.39 11.37
N ALA A 373 18.22 23.81 11.12
CA ALA A 373 19.11 24.22 10.04
C ALA A 373 18.45 24.06 8.66
N ALA A 374 17.71 22.97 8.44
CA ALA A 374 16.95 22.76 7.21
C ALA A 374 15.86 23.83 7.02
N VAL A 375 15.08 24.11 8.06
CA VAL A 375 14.03 25.15 8.00
C VAL A 375 14.61 26.54 7.75
N LYS A 376 15.69 26.92 8.44
CA LYS A 376 16.37 28.21 8.21
C LYS A 376 16.94 28.31 6.79
N ARG A 377 17.41 27.20 6.22
CA ARG A 377 17.90 27.15 4.83
C ARG A 377 16.75 27.36 3.84
N VAL A 378 15.57 26.78 4.07
CA VAL A 378 14.36 27.04 3.28
C VAL A 378 14.01 28.53 3.29
N GLN A 379 13.96 29.15 4.48
CA GLN A 379 13.65 30.59 4.62
C GLN A 379 14.67 31.46 3.88
N SER A 380 15.96 31.22 4.09
CA SER A 380 17.05 32.00 3.46
C SER A 380 17.02 31.90 1.94
N MET A 381 16.80 30.69 1.40
CA MET A 381 16.72 30.48 -0.05
C MET A 381 15.48 31.16 -0.67
N PHE A 382 14.37 31.21 0.06
CA PHE A 382 13.18 31.92 -0.40
C PHE A 382 13.41 33.43 -0.41
N ASP A 383 13.97 34.00 0.65
CA ASP A 383 14.27 35.43 0.74
C ASP A 383 15.17 35.94 -0.38
N GLU A 384 16.13 35.12 -0.82
CA GLU A 384 17.02 35.46 -1.92
C GLU A 384 16.31 35.39 -3.26
N GLN A 385 15.58 34.31 -3.53
CA GLN A 385 14.99 34.05 -4.85
C GLN A 385 13.75 34.90 -5.12
N ILE A 386 12.94 35.19 -4.10
CA ILE A 386 11.71 35.99 -4.23
C ILE A 386 12.01 37.42 -4.67
N LYS A 387 13.21 37.96 -4.38
CA LYS A 387 13.64 39.30 -4.82
C LYS A 387 13.59 39.49 -6.34
N SER A 388 13.75 38.41 -7.10
CA SER A 388 13.67 38.44 -8.57
C SER A 388 12.26 38.65 -9.12
N PHE A 389 11.24 38.55 -8.26
CA PHE A 389 9.83 38.68 -8.63
C PHE A 389 9.32 40.11 -8.49
N TYR A 390 10.15 41.01 -7.94
CA TYR A 390 9.91 42.42 -7.77
C TYR A 390 10.50 43.23 -8.93
N ASP A 391 9.90 44.39 -9.18
CA ASP A 391 10.49 45.40 -10.07
C ASP A 391 11.80 45.98 -9.47
N ALA A 392 12.60 46.63 -10.30
CA ALA A 392 13.90 47.16 -9.89
C ALA A 392 13.77 48.20 -8.76
N GLU A 393 12.74 49.05 -8.82
CA GLU A 393 12.47 50.11 -7.84
C GLU A 393 12.17 49.53 -6.45
N THR A 394 11.27 48.55 -6.36
CA THR A 394 10.90 47.89 -5.10
C THR A 394 12.06 47.09 -4.53
N ARG A 395 12.87 46.47 -5.40
CA ARG A 395 14.06 45.71 -4.99
C ARG A 395 15.15 46.62 -4.40
N GLU A 396 15.33 47.81 -4.94
CA GLU A 396 16.27 48.81 -4.41
C GLU A 396 15.74 49.47 -3.13
N ALA A 397 14.44 49.74 -3.06
CA ALA A 397 13.80 50.32 -1.89
C ALA A 397 13.74 49.34 -0.70
N GLY A 398 13.65 48.04 -0.96
CA GLY A 398 13.57 46.98 0.06
C GLY A 398 12.20 46.87 0.76
N TYR A 399 11.19 47.60 0.29
CA TYR A 399 9.82 47.54 0.82
C TYR A 399 8.78 47.79 -0.28
N LEU A 400 7.59 47.23 -0.09
CA LEU A 400 6.39 47.46 -0.89
C LEU A 400 5.58 48.62 -0.32
N THR A 401 5.04 49.46 -1.21
CA THR A 401 3.93 50.36 -0.86
C THR A 401 2.62 49.77 -1.37
N GLY A 402 1.62 49.73 -0.50
CA GLY A 402 0.29 49.20 -0.81
C GLY A 402 -0.76 49.75 0.14
N LYS A 403 -2.04 49.50 -0.15
CA LYS A 403 -3.13 49.92 0.74
C LYS A 403 -3.29 48.92 1.88
N GLY A 404 -3.26 49.42 3.11
CA GLY A 404 -3.61 48.66 4.31
C GLY A 404 -5.09 48.26 4.33
N ARG A 405 -5.50 47.49 5.35
CA ARG A 405 -6.91 47.07 5.54
C ARG A 405 -7.86 48.26 5.77
N ASP A 406 -7.31 49.41 6.14
CA ASP A 406 -7.94 50.70 6.35
C ASP A 406 -7.97 51.59 5.09
N GLY A 407 -7.38 51.13 3.97
CA GLY A 407 -7.31 51.87 2.71
C GLY A 407 -6.21 52.94 2.66
N ILE A 408 -5.41 53.08 3.72
CA ILE A 408 -4.29 54.02 3.82
C ILE A 408 -3.04 53.38 3.20
N GLU A 409 -2.24 54.16 2.48
CA GLU A 409 -0.94 53.68 1.99
C GLU A 409 -0.01 53.36 3.16
N ALA A 410 0.43 52.10 3.22
CA ALA A 410 1.35 51.59 4.21
C ALA A 410 2.58 50.99 3.52
N ARG A 411 3.70 50.98 4.25
CA ARG A 411 4.93 50.29 3.86
C ARG A 411 4.91 48.88 4.41
N PHE A 412 5.16 47.91 3.55
CA PHE A 412 5.24 46.48 3.88
C PHE A 412 6.63 45.98 3.50
N ASP A 413 7.21 45.12 4.33
CA ASP A 413 8.46 44.46 3.96
C ASP A 413 8.26 43.52 2.75
N LEU A 414 9.36 43.15 2.10
CA LEU A 414 9.32 42.14 1.04
C LEU A 414 8.73 40.82 1.55
N MET A 415 8.16 40.04 0.63
CA MET A 415 7.56 38.76 0.95
C MET A 415 8.62 37.82 1.51
N SER A 416 8.17 37.05 2.49
CA SER A 416 9.00 36.36 3.45
C SER A 416 8.24 35.10 3.89
N VAL A 417 8.91 34.12 4.50
CA VAL A 417 8.22 32.94 5.07
C VAL A 417 8.48 32.83 6.56
N SER A 418 7.40 32.77 7.32
CA SER A 418 7.41 32.43 8.73
C SER A 418 7.23 30.93 8.93
N ALA A 419 7.98 30.34 9.86
CA ALA A 419 7.99 28.91 10.15
C ALA A 419 7.71 28.63 11.63
N ALA A 420 6.67 27.83 11.89
CA ALA A 420 6.29 27.36 13.22
C ALA A 420 6.60 25.86 13.34
N MET A 421 7.55 25.50 14.20
CA MET A 421 7.98 24.10 14.42
C MET A 421 7.46 23.56 15.75
N VAL A 422 6.68 22.48 15.68
CA VAL A 422 6.23 21.71 16.85
C VAL A 422 7.10 20.47 17.00
N ARG A 423 7.77 20.35 18.15
CA ARG A 423 8.54 19.16 18.53
C ARG A 423 7.62 18.20 19.27
N ILE A 424 7.56 16.95 18.82
CA ILE A 424 6.67 15.94 19.36
C ILE A 424 7.52 14.95 20.18
N PRO A 425 7.32 14.86 21.51
CA PRO A 425 8.08 13.93 22.36
C PRO A 425 7.89 12.47 21.91
N PRO A 426 8.94 11.62 21.94
CA PRO A 426 8.80 10.20 21.57
C PRO A 426 7.75 9.47 22.42
N GLU A 427 7.77 9.70 23.74
CA GLU A 427 6.94 8.98 24.72
C GLU A 427 5.42 9.20 24.59
N ARG A 428 4.98 10.12 23.73
CA ARG A 428 3.57 10.49 23.57
C ARG A 428 2.95 9.79 22.35
N SER A 429 1.88 9.02 22.62
CA SER A 429 1.05 8.31 21.64
C SER A 429 -0.35 8.89 21.48
N ASP A 430 -0.75 9.80 22.36
CA ASP A 430 -2.06 10.44 22.45
C ASP A 430 -2.20 11.71 21.59
N ILE A 431 -1.17 12.03 20.79
CA ILE A 431 -1.10 13.26 20.00
C ILE A 431 -1.70 13.02 18.61
N THR A 432 -2.61 13.91 18.19
CA THR A 432 -3.18 13.94 16.84
C THR A 432 -2.63 15.12 16.04
N LEU A 433 -2.86 15.12 14.71
CA LEU A 433 -2.50 16.27 13.88
C LEU A 433 -3.27 17.54 14.28
N ASP A 434 -4.50 17.41 14.78
CA ASP A 434 -5.28 18.57 15.24
C ASP A 434 -4.63 19.25 16.45
N HIS A 435 -4.14 18.45 17.40
CA HIS A 435 -3.36 18.94 18.54
C HIS A 435 -2.12 19.71 18.08
N ILE A 436 -1.39 19.16 17.11
CA ILE A 436 -0.19 19.80 16.52
C ILE A 436 -0.58 21.09 15.80
N SER A 437 -1.66 21.09 15.03
CA SER A 437 -2.15 22.26 14.29
C SER A 437 -2.53 23.40 15.22
N ILE A 438 -3.18 23.11 16.35
CA ILE A 438 -3.52 24.09 17.39
C ILE A 438 -2.25 24.69 18.02
N ALA A 439 -1.25 23.86 18.34
CA ALA A 439 0.03 24.33 18.87
C ALA A 439 0.79 25.19 17.85
N ALA A 440 0.82 24.76 16.59
CA ALA A 440 1.44 25.50 15.49
C ALA A 440 0.77 26.85 15.25
N ALA A 441 -0.57 26.93 15.35
CA ALA A 441 -1.31 28.19 15.19
C ALA A 441 -0.89 29.24 16.24
N LYS A 442 -0.66 28.83 17.50
CA LYS A 442 -0.11 29.71 18.54
C LYS A 442 1.31 30.16 18.20
N LEU A 443 2.15 29.23 17.74
CA LEU A 443 3.55 29.51 17.36
C LEU A 443 3.66 30.42 16.12
N LYS A 444 2.72 30.36 15.18
CA LYS A 444 2.72 31.22 13.99
C LYS A 444 2.71 32.70 14.36
N ALA A 445 1.91 33.09 15.35
CA ALA A 445 1.88 34.48 15.82
C ALA A 445 3.25 34.93 16.38
N THR A 446 3.93 34.05 17.12
CA THR A 446 5.28 34.28 17.64
C THR A 446 6.34 34.27 16.55
N ALA A 447 6.20 33.41 15.54
CA ALA A 447 7.11 33.36 14.40
C ALA A 447 7.05 34.68 13.62
N LYS A 448 5.85 35.18 13.31
CA LYS A 448 5.66 36.43 12.56
C LYS A 448 6.19 37.68 13.26
N SER A 449 6.24 37.69 14.60
CA SER A 449 6.81 38.79 15.38
C SER A 449 8.29 38.62 15.70
N SER A 450 8.87 37.44 15.44
CA SER A 450 10.28 37.14 15.69
C SER A 450 11.17 37.68 14.57
N PRO A 451 12.34 38.30 14.87
CA PRO A 451 13.30 38.74 13.85
C PRO A 451 13.79 37.60 12.95
N THR A 452 13.80 36.36 13.46
CA THR A 452 14.22 35.17 12.71
C THR A 452 13.09 34.55 11.91
N ARG A 453 11.84 35.03 12.06
CA ARG A 453 10.62 34.46 11.46
C ARG A 453 10.43 32.98 11.76
N PHE A 454 11.03 32.51 12.85
CA PHE A 454 11.02 31.13 13.28
C PHE A 454 10.60 31.07 14.75
N ALA A 455 9.72 30.14 15.06
CA ALA A 455 9.37 29.79 16.43
C ALA A 455 9.27 28.28 16.57
N SER A 456 9.74 27.75 17.70
CA SER A 456 9.62 26.33 18.02
C SER A 456 9.19 26.10 19.45
N ALA A 457 8.32 25.11 19.68
CA ALA A 457 8.01 24.64 21.03
C ALA A 457 7.92 23.11 21.09
N CYS A 458 8.13 22.56 22.29
CA CYS A 458 7.74 21.18 22.58
C CYS A 458 6.23 21.12 22.77
N TYR A 459 5.57 20.09 22.25
CA TYR A 459 4.16 19.89 22.53
C TYR A 459 3.96 19.45 23.99
N GLU A 460 3.35 20.32 24.80
CA GLU A 460 2.90 20.06 26.17
C GLU A 460 1.37 20.21 26.21
N MET A 461 0.68 19.39 27.03
CA MET A 461 -0.79 19.40 27.08
C MET A 461 -1.34 20.81 27.33
N PRO A 462 -2.45 21.22 26.69
CA PRO A 462 -3.14 22.44 27.07
C PRO A 462 -3.80 22.22 28.45
N GLY A 463 -3.09 22.56 29.53
CA GLY A 463 -3.61 22.38 30.89
C GLY A 463 -2.61 22.53 32.05
N THR A 464 -1.31 22.62 31.78
CA THR A 464 -0.29 22.86 32.81
C THR A 464 0.58 24.04 32.44
N SER A 465 0.35 25.15 33.15
CA SER A 465 1.21 26.34 33.30
C SER A 465 1.66 27.12 32.05
N ASP A 466 1.31 28.40 32.04
CA ASP A 466 1.75 29.47 31.14
C ASP A 466 3.28 29.73 31.20
N GLU A 467 4.11 28.79 30.72
CA GLU A 467 5.51 29.08 30.41
C GLU A 467 5.84 28.60 29.01
N ILE A 468 5.63 29.50 28.03
CA ILE A 468 6.32 29.45 26.75
C ILE A 468 7.80 29.69 27.06
N ALA A 469 8.57 28.62 27.27
CA ALA A 469 10.01 28.71 27.41
C ALA A 469 10.61 29.16 26.08
N HIS A 470 10.91 30.46 25.97
CA HIS A 470 11.86 30.99 25.00
C HIS A 470 13.21 30.33 25.26
N ILE A 471 13.61 29.38 24.41
CA ILE A 471 14.99 28.94 24.32
C ILE A 471 15.62 29.79 23.20
N PRO A 472 16.42 30.84 23.51
CA PRO A 472 17.17 31.55 22.49
C PRO A 472 18.24 30.62 21.88
N ALA A 473 18.61 30.95 20.65
CA ALA A 473 19.44 30.18 19.73
C ALA A 473 20.78 29.69 20.29
#